data_AF-A0A7Z9F2Q5-F1
#
_entry.id   AF-A0A7Z9F2Q5-F1
#
_cell.length_a   1.000
_cell.length_b   1.000
_cell.length_c   1.000
_cell.angle_alpha   90.00
_cell.angle_beta   90.00
_cell.angle_gamma   90.00
#
_symmetry.space_group_name_H-M   'P 1'
#
loop_
_entity.id
_entity.type
_entity.pdbx_description
1 polymer ?
#
loop_
_entity_poly.entity_id
_entity_poly.type
_entity_poly.pdbx_seq_one_letter_code
_entity_poly.pdbx_strand_id
1 'polypeptide(L)'
;MVKHIQDVCVDLRCFKLRERGWPKSKGMLRKKVISEGVITASMQDAVRIGLALGSGMPEAATSIVISQIQNPSQQQVSDNISRVADLGSNKVISQPIRKPQWLQFCLTEFEDNPGEARLIFWSGTDEDTWSMSDPNVDKMILTAKRNALIAMSWAIRNPNDCVQLFQPNEESTSMLAIEAQHDYEGWLVMGNTMVTLYESVVGLRKFEDLREI
;
A
#
# COMPACT_ATOMS: atom_id res chain seq x y z
N MET A 1 -5.20 19.74 -15.15
CA MET A 1 -4.32 18.56 -15.06
C MET A 1 -4.52 17.98 -13.66
N VAL A 2 -5.37 16.96 -13.54
CA VAL A 2 -5.78 16.39 -12.24
C VAL A 2 -4.68 15.44 -11.79
N LYS A 3 -4.04 15.71 -10.64
CA LYS A 3 -3.08 14.78 -10.03
C LYS A 3 -3.89 13.66 -9.35
N HIS A 4 -3.72 12.42 -9.80
CA HIS A 4 -4.49 11.27 -9.32
C HIS A 4 -3.96 10.78 -7.96
N ILE A 5 -4.71 9.98 -7.18
CA ILE A 5 -4.16 9.36 -5.95
C ILE A 5 -2.99 8.43 -6.21
N GLN A 6 -2.97 7.74 -7.36
CA GLN A 6 -1.79 6.98 -7.74
C GLN A 6 -0.56 7.90 -7.85
N ASP A 7 -0.76 9.20 -8.02
CA ASP A 7 0.24 10.23 -7.82
C ASP A 7 0.27 10.66 -6.33
N VAL A 8 -0.83 10.95 -5.62
CA VAL A 8 -0.71 11.39 -4.20
C VAL A 8 -0.06 10.36 -3.25
N CYS A 9 -0.32 9.06 -3.41
CA CYS A 9 0.31 7.99 -2.64
C CYS A 9 1.66 7.54 -3.24
N VAL A 10 1.95 7.85 -4.52
CA VAL A 10 3.12 7.28 -5.22
C VAL A 10 3.83 8.18 -6.26
N ASP A 11 3.26 9.29 -6.71
CA ASP A 11 4.01 10.55 -6.93
C ASP A 11 4.56 10.97 -5.57
N LEU A 12 5.67 10.30 -5.25
CA LEU A 12 6.62 10.56 -4.19
C LEU A 12 7.21 11.97 -4.38
N ARG A 13 6.36 12.99 -4.23
CA ARG A 13 6.65 14.08 -3.29
C ARG A 13 6.62 13.59 -1.84
N CYS A 14 7.07 12.36 -1.60
CA CYS A 14 7.77 11.97 -0.37
C CYS A 14 8.92 12.93 -0.03
N PHE A 15 9.30 13.83 -0.95
CA PHE A 15 10.07 15.02 -0.66
C PHE A 15 9.37 16.09 0.22
N LYS A 16 8.04 16.28 0.16
CA LYS A 16 7.31 17.26 1.01
C LYS A 16 6.70 16.65 2.28
N LEU A 17 6.40 15.35 2.30
CA LEU A 17 6.04 14.64 3.54
C LEU A 17 7.25 14.48 4.49
N ARG A 18 8.49 14.56 3.96
CA ARG A 18 9.74 14.65 4.74
C ARG A 18 9.84 15.86 5.67
N GLU A 19 9.20 16.97 5.35
CA GLU A 19 9.23 18.19 6.18
C GLU A 19 8.24 18.14 7.36
N ARG A 20 7.34 17.14 7.42
CA ARG A 20 6.25 17.07 8.41
C ARG A 20 6.23 15.79 9.27
N GLY A 21 7.33 15.06 9.37
CA GLY A 21 7.51 14.05 10.42
C GLY A 21 7.15 12.60 10.07
N TRP A 22 7.34 12.16 8.82
CA TRP A 22 7.43 10.72 8.53
C TRP A 22 8.68 10.10 9.21
N PRO A 23 8.67 8.83 9.67
CA PRO A 23 9.86 8.18 10.22
C PRO A 23 11.05 8.33 9.29
N LYS A 24 12.17 8.77 9.85
CA LYS A 24 13.42 9.12 9.15
C LYS A 24 13.88 7.94 8.29
N SER A 25 13.64 7.97 6.97
CA SER A 25 14.39 7.15 6.01
C SER A 25 15.84 7.69 5.96
N LYS A 26 16.68 7.20 6.89
CA LYS A 26 18.14 7.23 6.71
C LYS A 26 18.44 6.51 5.38
N GLY A 27 19.31 7.09 4.55
CA GLY A 27 19.75 6.44 3.30
C GLY A 27 19.53 7.22 1.99
N MET A 28 18.90 8.40 2.01
CA MET A 28 18.76 9.19 0.78
C MET A 28 20.09 9.88 0.39
N LEU A 29 20.86 9.22 -0.45
CA LEU A 29 22.14 9.70 -0.97
C LEU A 29 21.92 10.64 -2.16
N ARG A 30 21.58 11.91 -1.89
CA ARG A 30 21.37 13.00 -2.87
C ARG A 30 20.08 12.86 -3.71
N LYS A 31 19.48 13.99 -4.13
CA LYS A 31 18.14 14.14 -4.75
C LYS A 31 17.80 13.27 -5.98
N LYS A 32 18.72 12.42 -6.47
CA LYS A 32 18.56 11.62 -7.69
C LYS A 32 18.79 10.12 -7.49
N VAL A 33 19.32 9.70 -6.35
CA VAL A 33 19.68 8.30 -6.07
C VAL A 33 18.93 7.81 -4.84
N ILE A 34 18.36 6.61 -4.93
CA ILE A 34 17.55 5.96 -3.91
C ILE A 34 18.09 4.54 -3.67
N SER A 35 18.14 4.10 -2.41
CA SER A 35 18.49 2.71 -2.11
C SER A 35 17.28 1.80 -2.27
N GLU A 36 17.51 0.53 -2.61
CA GLU A 36 16.45 -0.46 -2.68
C GLU A 36 15.73 -0.62 -1.32
N GLY A 37 16.48 -0.58 -0.21
CA GLY A 37 15.95 -0.60 1.15
C GLY A 37 14.91 0.51 1.41
N VAL A 38 15.13 1.73 0.91
CA VAL A 38 14.15 2.83 1.02
C VAL A 38 12.88 2.54 0.22
N ILE A 39 13.00 1.92 -0.96
CA ILE A 39 11.84 1.55 -1.77
C ILE A 39 11.04 0.44 -1.08
N THR A 40 11.71 -0.59 -0.56
CA THR A 40 11.08 -1.68 0.20
C THR A 40 10.34 -1.14 1.42
N ALA A 41 10.96 -0.26 2.20
CA ALA A 41 10.31 0.36 3.36
C ALA A 41 9.06 1.18 2.95
N SER A 42 9.17 1.95 1.87
CA SER A 42 8.06 2.76 1.35
C SER A 42 6.89 1.89 0.87
N MET A 43 7.17 0.74 0.25
CA MET A 43 6.15 -0.22 -0.14
C MET A 43 5.41 -0.80 1.07
N GLN A 44 6.15 -1.19 2.12
CA GLN A 44 5.55 -1.73 3.34
C GLN A 44 4.65 -0.69 4.02
N ASP A 45 5.10 0.56 4.10
CA ASP A 45 4.29 1.68 4.62
C ASP A 45 3.00 1.85 3.80
N ALA A 46 3.09 1.83 2.46
CA ALA A 46 1.93 1.96 1.58
C ALA A 46 0.92 0.83 1.78
N VAL A 47 1.38 -0.41 1.99
CA VAL A 47 0.52 -1.56 2.30
C VAL A 47 -0.20 -1.36 3.64
N ARG A 48 0.53 -0.98 4.70
CA ARG A 48 -0.06 -0.77 6.02
C ARG A 48 -1.07 0.38 6.03
N ILE A 49 -0.79 1.46 5.32
CA ILE A 49 -1.74 2.56 5.11
C ILE A 49 -2.94 2.08 4.32
N GLY A 50 -2.76 1.31 3.25
CA GLY A 50 -3.87 0.74 2.49
C GLY A 50 -4.81 -0.07 3.38
N LEU A 51 -4.26 -0.96 4.21
CA LEU A 51 -5.01 -1.74 5.20
C LEU A 51 -5.76 -0.84 6.20
N ALA A 52 -5.08 0.15 6.78
CA ALA A 52 -5.66 1.07 7.75
C ALA A 52 -6.79 1.92 7.15
N LEU A 53 -6.60 2.43 5.93
CA LEU A 53 -7.62 3.19 5.21
C LEU A 53 -8.82 2.32 4.85
N GLY A 54 -8.58 1.12 4.30
CA GLY A 54 -9.66 0.25 3.87
C GLY A 54 -10.57 -0.18 5.02
N SER A 55 -9.99 -0.48 6.17
CA SER A 55 -10.75 -0.95 7.35
C SER A 55 -11.29 0.18 8.23
N GLY A 56 -10.51 1.24 8.47
CA GLY A 56 -10.90 2.32 9.37
C GLY A 56 -11.54 3.55 8.69
N MET A 57 -11.39 3.70 7.37
CA MET A 57 -11.89 4.85 6.60
C MET A 57 -12.46 4.41 5.23
N PRO A 58 -13.45 3.49 5.20
CA PRO A 58 -13.91 2.85 3.98
C PRO A 58 -14.46 3.83 2.93
N GLU A 59 -15.05 4.96 3.33
CA GLU A 59 -15.51 6.00 2.42
C GLU A 59 -14.34 6.66 1.66
N ALA A 60 -13.29 7.03 2.38
CA ALA A 60 -12.08 7.60 1.79
C ALA A 60 -11.40 6.57 0.88
N ALA A 61 -11.25 5.32 1.35
CA ALA A 61 -10.70 4.23 0.57
C ALA A 61 -11.50 3.95 -0.71
N THR A 62 -12.83 3.99 -0.64
CA THR A 62 -13.69 3.83 -1.82
C THR A 62 -13.51 5.01 -2.78
N SER A 63 -13.44 6.25 -2.28
CA SER A 63 -13.10 7.42 -3.11
C SER A 63 -11.76 7.26 -3.82
N ILE A 64 -10.78 6.61 -3.19
CA ILE A 64 -9.51 6.29 -3.84
C ILE A 64 -9.75 5.36 -5.03
N VAL A 65 -10.48 4.27 -4.84
CA VAL A 65 -10.77 3.30 -5.91
C VAL A 65 -11.55 3.95 -7.06
N ILE A 66 -12.54 4.79 -6.75
CA ILE A 66 -13.31 5.56 -7.74
C ILE A 66 -12.39 6.36 -8.66
N SER A 67 -11.32 6.97 -8.11
CA SER A 67 -10.37 7.77 -8.89
C SER A 67 -9.51 6.95 -9.88
N GLN A 68 -9.51 5.62 -9.77
CA GLN A 68 -8.76 4.69 -10.62
C GLN A 68 -9.56 4.16 -11.81
N ILE A 69 -10.87 4.39 -11.82
CA ILE A 69 -11.76 3.86 -12.85
C ILE A 69 -12.16 5.01 -13.75
N GLN A 70 -11.95 4.84 -15.06
CA GLN A 70 -12.41 5.81 -16.05
C GLN A 70 -13.93 5.71 -16.17
N ASN A 71 -14.62 6.86 -16.03
CA ASN A 71 -16.09 6.95 -16.05
C ASN A 71 -16.79 5.98 -15.08
N PRO A 72 -16.51 6.09 -13.76
CA PRO A 72 -16.94 5.08 -12.80
C PRO A 72 -18.46 5.10 -12.58
N SER A 73 -19.05 3.90 -12.53
CA SER A 73 -20.37 3.63 -11.95
C SER A 73 -20.26 2.89 -10.62
N GLN A 74 -21.36 2.84 -9.88
CA GLN A 74 -21.44 2.07 -8.63
C GLN A 74 -21.09 0.59 -8.85
N GLN A 75 -21.68 -0.04 -9.87
CA GLN A 75 -21.43 -1.44 -10.20
C GLN A 75 -19.95 -1.68 -10.54
N GLN A 76 -19.36 -0.84 -11.39
CA GLN A 76 -17.95 -0.98 -11.77
C GLN A 76 -17.00 -0.83 -10.59
N VAL A 77 -17.29 0.09 -9.67
CA VAL A 77 -16.49 0.29 -8.46
C VAL A 77 -16.61 -0.91 -7.53
N SER A 78 -17.84 -1.40 -7.30
CA SER A 78 -18.10 -2.59 -6.47
C SER A 78 -17.41 -3.85 -7.03
N ASP A 79 -17.50 -4.07 -8.35
CA ASP A 79 -16.85 -5.19 -9.03
C ASP A 79 -15.33 -5.08 -8.96
N ASN A 80 -14.79 -3.86 -9.09
CA ASN A 80 -13.36 -3.64 -8.97
C ASN A 80 -12.87 -3.94 -7.55
N ILE A 81 -13.54 -3.41 -6.52
CA ILE A 81 -13.22 -3.68 -5.11
C ILE A 81 -13.26 -5.19 -4.86
N SER A 82 -14.33 -5.86 -5.29
CA SER A 82 -14.50 -7.30 -5.09
C SER A 82 -13.38 -8.11 -5.72
N ARG A 83 -13.12 -7.89 -7.02
CA ARG A 83 -12.05 -8.58 -7.76
C ARG A 83 -10.66 -8.32 -7.18
N VAL A 84 -10.37 -7.08 -6.79
CA VAL A 84 -9.05 -6.72 -6.23
C VAL A 84 -8.89 -7.25 -4.80
N ALA A 85 -9.97 -7.30 -4.03
CA ALA A 85 -9.96 -7.91 -2.70
C ALA A 85 -9.73 -9.44 -2.75
N ASP A 86 -10.24 -10.13 -3.77
CA ASP A 86 -9.98 -11.57 -3.95
C ASP A 86 -8.48 -11.86 -4.14
N LEU A 87 -7.73 -10.95 -4.80
CA LEU A 87 -6.27 -11.03 -4.85
C LEU A 87 -5.65 -10.89 -3.45
N GLY A 88 -6.23 -10.06 -2.59
CA GLY A 88 -5.81 -9.91 -1.20
C GLY A 88 -6.05 -11.18 -0.39
N SER A 89 -7.21 -11.82 -0.55
CA SER A 89 -7.52 -13.10 0.06
C SER A 89 -6.49 -14.17 -0.33
N ASN A 90 -6.12 -14.23 -1.62
CA ASN A 90 -5.08 -15.13 -2.10
C ASN A 90 -3.72 -14.86 -1.45
N LYS A 91 -3.35 -13.58 -1.23
CA LYS A 91 -2.11 -13.23 -0.52
C LYS A 91 -2.12 -13.68 0.93
N VAL A 92 -3.21 -13.43 1.67
CA VAL A 92 -3.32 -13.78 3.09
C VAL A 92 -3.06 -15.28 3.33
N ILE A 93 -3.60 -16.14 2.48
CA ILE A 93 -3.47 -17.61 2.60
C ILE A 93 -2.24 -18.20 1.89
N SER A 94 -1.45 -17.38 1.20
CA SER A 94 -0.30 -17.85 0.42
C SER A 94 0.85 -18.37 1.30
N GLN A 95 1.54 -19.41 0.83
CA GLN A 95 2.68 -20.00 1.51
C GLN A 95 4.01 -19.54 0.89
N PRO A 96 5.07 -19.34 1.69
CA PRO A 96 5.09 -19.45 3.16
C PRO A 96 4.37 -18.27 3.85
N ILE A 97 3.61 -18.55 4.92
CA ILE A 97 2.93 -17.49 5.68
C ILE A 97 3.94 -16.59 6.39
N ARG A 98 3.90 -15.29 6.09
CA ARG A 98 4.69 -14.26 6.78
C ARG A 98 3.99 -13.72 8.02
N LYS A 99 4.78 -13.38 9.05
CA LYS A 99 4.31 -12.78 10.32
C LYS A 99 5.03 -11.46 10.57
N PRO A 100 4.34 -10.39 11.01
CA PRO A 100 2.87 -10.30 11.15
C PRO A 100 2.16 -10.48 9.79
N GLN A 101 0.91 -10.92 9.81
CA GLN A 101 0.23 -11.41 8.59
C GLN A 101 0.03 -10.32 7.54
N TRP A 102 0.05 -9.04 7.90
CA TRP A 102 0.01 -7.95 6.92
C TRP A 102 1.18 -8.00 5.92
N LEU A 103 2.33 -8.59 6.29
CA LEU A 103 3.48 -8.74 5.38
C LEU A 103 3.15 -9.59 4.14
N GLN A 104 2.11 -10.43 4.20
CA GLN A 104 1.63 -11.20 3.05
C GLN A 104 1.24 -10.29 1.88
N PHE A 105 0.74 -9.08 2.16
CA PHE A 105 0.39 -8.10 1.13
C PHE A 105 1.61 -7.50 0.43
N CYS A 106 2.81 -7.61 1.01
CA CYS A 106 4.06 -7.16 0.41
C CYS A 106 4.66 -8.17 -0.57
N LEU A 107 4.10 -9.38 -0.66
CA LEU A 107 4.54 -10.37 -1.63
C LEU A 107 4.29 -9.87 -3.06
N THR A 108 5.23 -10.08 -3.96
CA THR A 108 5.13 -9.71 -5.37
C THR A 108 5.05 -10.95 -6.23
N GLU A 109 4.18 -10.93 -7.23
CA GLU A 109 4.16 -11.96 -8.27
C GLU A 109 5.42 -11.82 -9.11
N PHE A 110 6.15 -12.91 -9.23
CA PHE A 110 7.36 -13.05 -10.00
C PHE A 110 7.21 -14.29 -10.87
N GLU A 111 7.37 -14.12 -12.17
CA GLU A 111 7.21 -15.19 -13.14
C GLU A 111 8.57 -15.44 -13.78
N ASP A 112 9.26 -16.48 -13.28
CA ASP A 112 10.56 -16.92 -13.83
C ASP A 112 10.38 -17.62 -15.18
N ASN A 113 9.26 -18.33 -15.37
CA ASN A 113 8.92 -19.06 -16.57
C ASN A 113 7.46 -18.80 -16.95
N PRO A 114 7.11 -18.74 -18.26
CA PRO A 114 5.73 -18.55 -18.70
C PRO A 114 4.77 -19.58 -18.09
N GLY A 115 3.77 -19.12 -17.35
CA GLY A 115 2.77 -19.92 -16.65
C GLY A 115 3.11 -20.29 -15.21
N GLU A 116 4.31 -19.97 -14.70
CA GLU A 116 4.72 -20.26 -13.32
C GLU A 116 4.94 -18.98 -12.50
N ALA A 117 3.84 -18.30 -12.15
CA ALA A 117 3.89 -17.20 -11.20
C ALA A 117 4.15 -17.71 -9.78
N ARG A 118 5.18 -17.19 -9.13
CA ARG A 118 5.51 -17.41 -7.71
C ARG A 118 5.37 -16.10 -6.95
N LEU A 119 5.06 -16.19 -5.66
CA LEU A 119 5.04 -15.04 -4.77
C LEU A 119 6.38 -14.97 -4.02
N ILE A 120 7.12 -13.87 -4.23
CA ILE A 120 8.37 -13.61 -3.51
C ILE A 120 8.21 -12.44 -2.56
N PHE A 121 8.92 -12.49 -1.44
CA PHE A 121 9.02 -11.33 -0.57
C PHE A 121 10.12 -10.43 -1.11
N TRP A 122 9.76 -9.19 -1.43
CA TRP A 122 10.74 -8.23 -1.87
C TRP A 122 11.50 -7.67 -0.67
N SER A 123 12.81 -7.96 -0.63
CA SER A 123 13.76 -7.44 0.35
C SER A 123 14.80 -6.57 -0.37
N GLY A 124 15.02 -5.36 0.13
CA GLY A 124 16.03 -4.44 -0.39
C GLY A 124 17.21 -4.28 0.56
N THR A 125 18.37 -3.93 0.01
CA THR A 125 19.56 -3.52 0.78
C THR A 125 19.78 -2.01 0.63
N ASP A 126 20.54 -1.42 1.55
CA ASP A 126 21.05 -0.05 1.38
C ASP A 126 22.36 0.00 0.56
N GLU A 127 22.89 -1.16 0.18
CA GLU A 127 24.10 -1.30 -0.65
C GLU A 127 23.78 -1.05 -2.12
N ASP A 128 22.61 -1.51 -2.57
CA ASP A 128 22.12 -1.30 -3.93
C ASP A 128 21.42 0.05 -4.07
N THR A 129 21.92 0.89 -4.98
CA THR A 129 21.37 2.22 -5.23
C THR A 129 21.03 2.43 -6.69
N TRP A 130 19.91 3.10 -6.93
CA TRP A 130 19.31 3.28 -8.24
C TRP A 130 19.05 4.76 -8.52
N SER A 131 19.12 5.16 -9.79
CA SER A 131 18.60 6.47 -10.19
C SER A 131 17.07 6.48 -10.10
N MET A 132 16.48 7.58 -9.64
CA MET A 132 15.02 7.75 -9.67
C MET A 132 14.42 7.70 -11.09
N SER A 133 15.25 7.90 -12.12
CA SER A 133 14.86 7.78 -13.53
C SER A 133 15.06 6.39 -14.11
N ASP A 134 15.44 5.41 -13.27
CA ASP A 134 15.68 4.05 -13.72
C ASP A 134 14.32 3.34 -13.99
N PRO A 135 14.11 2.73 -15.17
CA PRO A 135 12.88 2.01 -15.47
C PRO A 135 12.55 0.88 -14.48
N ASN A 136 13.56 0.30 -13.81
CA ASN A 136 13.32 -0.71 -12.78
C ASN A 136 12.74 -0.10 -11.51
N VAL A 137 13.14 1.13 -11.15
CA VAL A 137 12.53 1.88 -10.05
C VAL A 137 11.07 2.20 -10.37
N ASP A 138 10.74 2.55 -11.61
CA ASP A 138 9.34 2.75 -12.00
C ASP A 138 8.50 1.47 -11.86
N LYS A 139 9.03 0.32 -12.30
CA LYS A 139 8.35 -0.98 -12.14
C LYS A 139 8.14 -1.35 -10.67
N MET A 140 9.17 -1.17 -9.86
CA MET A 140 9.15 -1.36 -8.40
C MET A 140 8.06 -0.52 -7.74
N ILE A 141 8.00 0.76 -8.10
CA ILE A 141 7.00 1.71 -7.65
C ILE A 141 5.58 1.28 -8.08
N LEU A 142 5.40 0.86 -9.34
CA LEU A 142 4.12 0.34 -9.86
C LEU A 142 3.63 -0.88 -9.07
N THR A 143 4.53 -1.81 -8.77
CA THR A 143 4.22 -2.98 -7.95
C THR A 143 3.80 -2.60 -6.54
N ALA A 144 4.48 -1.64 -5.91
CA ALA A 144 4.09 -1.11 -4.61
C ALA A 144 2.67 -0.51 -4.63
N LYS A 145 2.31 0.26 -5.68
CA LYS A 145 0.95 0.81 -5.82
C LYS A 145 -0.09 -0.31 -5.88
N ARG A 146 0.19 -1.34 -6.69
CA ARG A 146 -0.71 -2.48 -6.89
C ARG A 146 -0.95 -3.21 -5.56
N ASN A 147 0.11 -3.49 -4.81
CA ASN A 147 -0.01 -4.18 -3.52
C ASN A 147 -0.77 -3.36 -2.47
N ALA A 148 -0.54 -2.04 -2.40
CA ALA A 148 -1.31 -1.17 -1.51
C ALA A 148 -2.80 -1.13 -1.88
N LEU A 149 -3.12 -1.09 -3.17
CA LEU A 149 -4.51 -1.15 -3.65
C LEU A 149 -5.17 -2.51 -3.33
N ILE A 150 -4.45 -3.61 -3.48
CA ILE A 150 -4.92 -4.95 -3.09
C ILE A 150 -5.23 -4.99 -1.59
N ALA A 151 -4.31 -4.49 -0.77
CA ALA A 151 -4.48 -4.46 0.68
C ALA A 151 -5.68 -3.60 1.10
N MET A 152 -5.82 -2.42 0.51
CA MET A 152 -6.94 -1.51 0.76
C MET A 152 -8.29 -2.11 0.37
N SER A 153 -8.44 -2.62 -0.86
CA SER A 153 -9.70 -3.24 -1.30
C SER A 153 -10.06 -4.48 -0.46
N TRP A 154 -9.07 -5.27 -0.06
CA TRP A 154 -9.29 -6.40 0.84
C TRP A 154 -9.78 -5.92 2.22
N ALA A 155 -9.19 -4.88 2.78
CA ALA A 155 -9.58 -4.33 4.08
C ALA A 155 -10.96 -3.68 4.06
N ILE A 156 -11.39 -3.07 2.93
CA ILE A 156 -12.78 -2.59 2.74
C ILE A 156 -13.78 -3.74 2.94
N ARG A 157 -13.48 -4.93 2.42
CA ARG A 157 -14.37 -6.11 2.53
C ARG A 157 -14.22 -6.87 3.85
N ASN A 158 -13.06 -6.77 4.51
CA ASN A 158 -12.73 -7.56 5.70
C ASN A 158 -12.18 -6.66 6.84
N PRO A 159 -12.96 -5.66 7.31
CA PRO A 159 -12.44 -4.65 8.23
C PRO A 159 -12.02 -5.23 9.60
N ASN A 160 -12.77 -6.21 10.11
CA ASN A 160 -12.46 -6.83 11.41
C ASN A 160 -11.20 -7.71 11.34
N ASP A 161 -11.06 -8.51 10.28
CA ASP A 161 -9.90 -9.38 10.09
C ASP A 161 -8.63 -8.57 9.83
N CYS A 162 -8.76 -7.40 9.20
CA CYS A 162 -7.66 -6.49 8.92
C CYS A 162 -6.90 -6.09 10.20
N VAL A 163 -7.61 -5.74 11.27
CA VAL A 163 -6.98 -5.34 12.54
C VAL A 163 -6.14 -6.48 13.12
N GLN A 164 -6.59 -7.72 12.97
CA GLN A 164 -5.87 -8.91 13.48
C GLN A 164 -4.55 -9.16 12.75
N LEU A 165 -4.38 -8.69 11.50
CA LEU A 165 -3.16 -8.88 10.73
C LEU A 165 -1.93 -8.15 11.34
N PHE A 166 -2.17 -7.13 12.16
CA PHE A 166 -1.13 -6.33 12.82
C PHE A 166 -0.66 -6.92 14.15
N GLN A 167 -1.34 -7.94 14.67
CA GLN A 167 -0.95 -8.53 15.96
C GLN A 167 0.38 -9.31 15.82
N PRO A 168 1.36 -9.06 16.70
CA PRO A 168 2.53 -9.91 16.81
C PRO A 168 2.11 -11.31 17.30
N ASN A 169 2.75 -12.36 16.78
CA ASN A 169 2.47 -13.72 17.24
C ASN A 169 3.11 -13.92 18.63
N GLU A 170 2.45 -14.66 19.53
CA GLU A 170 2.97 -14.96 20.88
C GLU A 170 4.33 -15.69 20.86
N GLU A 171 4.69 -16.35 19.75
CA GLU A 171 5.91 -17.15 19.61
C GLU A 171 7.15 -16.36 19.13
N SER A 172 7.02 -15.07 18.79
CA SER A 172 8.13 -14.30 18.21
C SER A 172 8.76 -13.31 19.19
N THR A 173 9.44 -13.82 20.23
CA THR A 173 10.46 -13.06 20.97
C THR A 173 11.76 -13.00 20.17
N SER A 174 11.78 -12.21 19.09
CA SER A 174 13.03 -11.81 18.44
C SER A 174 13.13 -10.30 18.41
N MET A 175 14.31 -9.76 18.77
CA MET A 175 14.61 -8.33 18.78
C MET A 175 14.34 -7.63 17.44
N LEU A 176 14.24 -8.37 16.33
CA LEU A 176 13.87 -7.84 15.01
C LEU A 176 12.38 -7.48 14.89
N ALA A 177 11.52 -7.98 15.79
CA ALA A 177 10.12 -7.60 15.89
C ALA A 177 9.91 -6.21 16.53
N ILE A 178 10.93 -5.71 17.26
CA ILE A 178 10.83 -4.46 18.04
C ILE A 178 10.90 -3.21 17.14
N GLU A 179 11.46 -3.33 15.94
CA GLU A 179 11.65 -2.17 15.04
C GLU A 179 10.66 -2.11 13.86
N ALA A 180 9.80 -3.11 13.69
CA ALA A 180 8.97 -3.25 12.48
C ALA A 180 7.48 -2.83 12.62
N GLN A 181 6.98 -2.46 13.80
CA GLN A 181 5.57 -2.71 14.11
C GLN A 181 4.92 -1.56 14.91
N HIS A 182 4.53 -0.47 14.23
CA HIS A 182 3.44 0.33 14.79
C HIS A 182 2.17 -0.52 14.72
N ASP A 183 1.45 -0.59 15.84
CA ASP A 183 0.13 -1.22 15.92
C ASP A 183 -0.84 -0.59 14.91
N TYR A 184 -1.97 -1.27 14.67
CA TYR A 184 -2.99 -0.81 13.73
C TYR A 184 -3.41 0.65 13.97
N GLU A 185 -3.53 1.07 15.23
CA GLU A 185 -3.92 2.43 15.63
C GLU A 185 -2.93 3.49 15.17
N GLY A 186 -1.62 3.24 15.31
CA GLY A 186 -0.59 4.14 14.80
C GLY A 186 -0.71 4.36 13.28
N TRP A 187 -1.00 3.30 12.53
CA TRP A 187 -1.21 3.39 11.07
C TRP A 187 -2.53 4.05 10.70
N LEU A 188 -3.57 3.89 11.53
CA LEU A 188 -4.85 4.57 11.33
C LEU A 188 -4.71 6.09 11.49
N VAL A 189 -3.98 6.56 12.50
CA VAL A 189 -3.66 7.98 12.68
C VAL A 189 -2.90 8.52 11.45
N MET A 190 -1.96 7.74 10.93
CA MET A 190 -1.22 8.09 9.71
C MET A 190 -2.13 8.15 8.49
N GLY A 191 -3.00 7.15 8.31
CA GLY A 191 -4.03 7.11 7.28
C GLY A 191 -4.92 8.35 7.31
N ASN A 192 -5.38 8.76 8.50
CA ASN A 192 -6.22 9.95 8.67
C ASN A 192 -5.54 11.23 8.17
N THR A 193 -4.27 11.38 8.52
CA THR A 193 -3.45 12.52 8.09
C THR A 193 -3.35 12.56 6.55
N MET A 194 -3.16 11.39 5.93
CA MET A 194 -3.10 11.26 4.48
C MET A 194 -4.44 11.56 3.81
N VAL A 195 -5.56 11.10 4.37
CA VAL A 195 -6.91 11.38 3.84
C VAL A 195 -7.21 12.88 3.94
N THR A 196 -6.90 13.52 5.06
CA THR A 196 -7.11 14.98 5.22
C THR A 196 -6.34 15.76 4.16
N LEU A 197 -5.09 15.37 3.89
CA LEU A 197 -4.29 15.97 2.82
C LEU A 197 -4.90 15.70 1.44
N TYR A 198 -5.32 14.46 1.18
CA TYR A 198 -5.95 14.09 -0.09
C TYR A 198 -7.23 14.88 -0.34
N GLU A 199 -8.13 14.95 0.64
CA GLU A 199 -9.37 15.71 0.57
C GLU A 199 -9.09 17.19 0.28
N SER A 200 -8.09 17.79 0.92
CA SER A 200 -7.74 19.20 0.71
C SER A 200 -7.21 19.52 -0.70
N VAL A 201 -6.68 18.52 -1.42
CA VAL A 201 -6.03 18.71 -2.73
C VAL A 201 -6.93 18.26 -3.88
N VAL A 202 -7.65 17.16 -3.71
CA VAL A 202 -8.39 16.48 -4.79
C VAL A 202 -9.88 16.41 -4.48
N GLY A 203 -10.26 16.38 -3.21
CA GLY A 203 -11.63 16.13 -2.76
C GLY A 203 -11.98 14.64 -2.73
N LEU A 204 -12.91 14.28 -1.85
CA LEU A 204 -13.49 12.94 -1.80
C LEU A 204 -14.68 12.85 -2.76
N ARG A 205 -14.70 11.78 -3.56
CA ARG A 205 -15.85 11.41 -4.39
C ARG A 205 -16.68 10.40 -3.64
N LYS A 206 -17.96 10.69 -3.45
CA LYS A 206 -18.87 9.77 -2.79
C LYS A 206 -19.30 8.67 -3.75
N PHE A 207 -19.47 7.47 -3.22
CA PHE A 207 -19.91 6.32 -4.01
C PHE A 207 -21.36 6.50 -4.49
N GLU A 208 -22.19 7.09 -3.64
CA GLU A 208 -23.61 7.36 -3.87
C GLU A 208 -23.84 8.40 -4.99
N ASP A 209 -22.86 9.27 -5.24
CA ASP A 209 -22.92 10.28 -6.31
C ASP A 209 -22.65 9.67 -7.70
N LEU A 210 -22.24 8.40 -7.77
CA LEU A 210 -22.04 7.70 -9.03
C LEU A 210 -23.38 7.19 -9.57
N ARG A 211 -23.52 7.24 -10.90
CA ARG A 211 -24.71 6.67 -11.57
C ARG A 211 -24.75 5.16 -11.37
N GLU A 212 -25.94 4.64 -11.10
CA GLU A 212 -26.27 3.23 -11.31
C GLU A 212 -26.26 2.96 -12.82
N ILE A 213 -25.71 1.82 -13.24
CA ILE A 213 -25.74 1.35 -14.64
C ILE A 213 -26.54 0.06 -14.68
#